data_AF-A0A1B6VGZ0-F1
#
_entry.id   AF-A0A1B6VGZ0-F1
#
_cell.length_a   1.000
_cell.length_b   1.000
_cell.length_c   1.000
_cell.angle_alpha   90.00
_cell.angle_beta   90.00
_cell.angle_gamma   90.00
#
_symmetry.space_group_name_H-M   'P 1'
#
loop_
_entity.id
_entity.type
_entity.pdbx_description
1 polymer ?
#
loop_
_entity_poly.entity_id
_entity_poly.type
_entity_poly.pdbx_seq_one_letter_code
_entity_poly.pdbx_strand_id
1 'polypeptide(L)'
;MALQPHSGMGLLELIHAALVKCPDAVPSPTTTELPFVDDEEMRKSIRVDLSSAASALRNGEWKAATVLAGSVCEALLLWAIPKAKDYDPQEIKDPRGNCCAPENLELAAFIDRASALKIITTGTRDIAHRARNYRNLIHAGRARRLAQDCDRASALAALAAAESIIRNLKMASEAADGLTLTDAQLASDASQYAKK
;
A
#
# COMPACT_ATOMS: atom_id res chain seq x y z
N MET A 1 36.65 -11.71 9.58
CA MET A 1 35.91 -11.54 10.86
C MET A 1 35.89 -12.89 11.55
N ALA A 2 36.65 -13.06 12.63
CA ALA A 2 36.79 -14.36 13.30
C ALA A 2 35.52 -14.67 14.11
N LEU A 3 34.96 -15.87 13.94
CA LEU A 3 33.87 -16.39 14.77
C LEU A 3 34.39 -16.50 16.20
N GLN A 4 33.86 -15.68 17.11
CA GLN A 4 34.17 -15.80 18.53
C GLN A 4 33.52 -17.09 19.06
N PRO A 5 34.22 -17.91 19.86
CA PRO A 5 33.64 -19.10 20.44
C PRO A 5 32.50 -18.71 21.38
N HIS A 6 31.29 -19.17 21.10
CA HIS A 6 30.14 -19.02 21.99
C HIS A 6 30.34 -19.95 23.19
N SER A 7 31.06 -19.46 24.20
CA SER A 7 31.29 -20.16 25.45
C SER A 7 29.96 -20.42 26.17
N GLY A 8 29.49 -21.66 26.13
CA GLY A 8 28.39 -22.15 26.97
C GLY A 8 27.06 -22.46 26.26
N MET A 9 26.90 -22.15 24.97
CA MET A 9 25.68 -22.47 24.22
C MET A 9 25.84 -23.76 23.41
N GLY A 10 24.84 -24.64 23.46
CA GLY A 10 24.76 -25.82 22.61
C GLY A 10 24.53 -25.44 21.14
N LEU A 11 24.90 -26.32 20.20
CA LEU A 11 24.72 -26.10 18.75
C LEU A 11 23.27 -25.75 18.37
N LEU A 12 22.29 -26.40 19.01
CA LEU A 12 20.86 -26.13 18.83
C LEU A 12 20.48 -24.72 19.27
N GLU A 13 21.02 -24.25 20.39
CA GLU A 13 20.77 -22.89 20.90
C GLU A 13 21.36 -21.85 19.96
N LEU A 14 22.50 -22.13 19.34
CA LEU A 14 23.12 -21.27 18.33
C LEU A 14 22.30 -21.19 17.04
N ILE A 15 21.87 -22.34 16.51
CA ILE A 15 21.03 -22.39 15.31
C ILE A 15 19.71 -21.68 15.58
N HIS A 16 19.07 -21.95 16.70
CA HIS A 16 17.84 -21.28 17.10
C HIS A 16 18.03 -19.77 17.25
N ALA A 17 19.09 -19.33 17.95
CA ALA A 17 19.39 -17.91 18.14
C ALA A 17 19.72 -17.19 16.82
N ALA A 18 20.23 -17.90 15.81
CA ALA A 18 20.42 -17.36 14.47
C ALA A 18 19.09 -17.29 13.70
N LEU A 19 18.30 -18.36 13.68
CA LEU A 19 17.04 -18.44 12.96
C LEU A 19 15.99 -17.45 13.48
N VAL A 20 15.93 -17.21 14.80
CA VAL A 20 15.02 -16.19 15.38
C VAL A 20 15.31 -14.77 14.87
N LYS A 21 16.53 -14.51 14.37
CA LYS A 21 16.91 -13.22 13.78
C LYS A 21 16.66 -13.15 12.28
N CYS A 22 16.32 -14.28 11.64
CA CYS A 22 16.03 -14.34 10.22
C CYS A 22 14.55 -14.07 10.00
N PRO A 23 14.17 -13.01 9.25
CA PRO A 23 12.78 -12.78 8.90
C PRO A 23 12.28 -13.87 7.94
N ASP A 24 11.01 -14.24 8.06
CA ASP A 24 10.38 -15.25 7.19
C ASP A 24 10.32 -14.82 5.72
N ALA A 25 10.33 -13.50 5.47
CA ALA A 25 10.38 -12.93 4.14
C ALA A 25 11.24 -11.66 4.12
N VAL A 26 11.98 -11.47 3.03
CA VAL A 26 12.73 -10.25 2.76
C VAL A 26 12.25 -9.69 1.42
N PRO A 27 11.93 -8.38 1.32
CA PRO A 27 11.56 -7.81 0.05
C PRO A 27 12.71 -7.91 -0.96
N SER A 28 12.39 -8.08 -2.24
CA SER A 28 13.36 -8.03 -3.32
C SER A 28 14.16 -6.71 -3.26
N PRO A 29 15.48 -6.71 -3.56
CA PRO A 29 16.27 -5.48 -3.66
C PRO A 29 15.71 -4.47 -4.69
N THR A 30 14.92 -4.94 -5.65
CA THR A 30 14.27 -4.10 -6.67
C THR A 30 12.93 -3.53 -6.21
N THR A 31 12.42 -3.91 -5.04
CA THR A 31 11.17 -3.40 -4.50
C THR A 31 11.33 -1.95 -4.08
N THR A 32 10.44 -1.09 -4.56
CA THR A 32 10.44 0.35 -4.30
C THR A 32 10.66 0.66 -2.82
N GLU A 33 11.62 1.54 -2.54
CA GLU A 33 11.92 2.03 -1.20
C GLU A 33 10.85 3.01 -0.73
N LEU A 34 10.58 3.01 0.57
CA LEU A 34 9.54 3.83 1.20
C LEU A 34 10.13 4.76 2.29
N PRO A 35 11.11 5.62 1.96
CA PRO A 35 11.83 6.41 2.96
C PRO A 35 10.95 7.42 3.70
N PHE A 36 9.80 7.77 3.13
CA PHE A 36 8.84 8.69 3.72
C PHE A 36 8.00 8.08 4.84
N VAL A 37 7.83 6.75 4.88
CA VAL A 37 7.13 6.05 5.96
C VAL A 37 8.04 6.05 7.18
N ASP A 38 7.72 6.75 8.25
CA ASP A 38 8.57 6.88 9.44
C ASP A 38 8.50 5.68 10.40
N ASP A 39 7.37 4.98 10.43
CA ASP A 39 7.21 3.72 11.16
C ASP A 39 7.99 2.59 10.47
N GLU A 40 9.07 2.14 11.11
CA GLU A 40 9.98 1.12 10.57
C GLU A 40 9.29 -0.24 10.35
N GLU A 41 8.43 -0.68 11.27
CA GLU A 41 7.78 -1.98 11.18
C GLU A 41 6.70 -1.97 10.10
N MET A 42 5.92 -0.89 10.04
CA MET A 42 4.97 -0.69 8.96
C MET A 42 5.68 -0.59 7.60
N ARG A 43 6.80 0.14 7.51
CA ARG A 43 7.60 0.25 6.29
C ARG A 43 8.07 -1.12 5.81
N LYS A 44 8.61 -1.95 6.70
CA LYS A 44 9.02 -3.33 6.37
C LYS A 44 7.85 -4.17 5.89
N SER A 45 6.73 -4.13 6.61
CA SER A 45 5.52 -4.88 6.26
C SER A 45 5.01 -4.52 4.87
N ILE A 46 4.87 -3.22 4.57
CA ILE A 46 4.41 -2.74 3.25
C ILE A 46 5.36 -3.19 2.14
N ARG A 47 6.68 -3.13 2.39
CA ARG A 47 7.67 -3.56 1.39
C ARG A 47 7.64 -5.06 1.14
N VAL A 48 7.45 -5.88 2.17
CA VAL A 48 7.28 -7.33 2.03
C VAL A 48 6.05 -7.64 1.18
N ASP A 49 4.91 -6.99 1.46
CA ASP A 49 3.68 -7.18 0.69
C ASP A 49 3.84 -6.72 -0.77
N LEU A 50 4.47 -5.57 -1.01
CA LEU A 50 4.72 -5.05 -2.36
C LEU A 50 5.63 -6.00 -3.16
N SER A 51 6.69 -6.50 -2.52
CA SER A 51 7.58 -7.50 -3.12
C SER A 51 6.84 -8.79 -3.47
N SER A 52 5.99 -9.25 -2.55
CA SER A 52 5.20 -10.47 -2.71
C SER A 52 4.16 -10.31 -3.81
N ALA A 53 3.49 -9.16 -3.90
CA ALA A 53 2.57 -8.83 -4.98
C ALA A 53 3.26 -8.86 -6.36
N ALA A 54 4.47 -8.28 -6.45
CA ALA A 54 5.27 -8.31 -7.68
C ALA A 54 5.72 -9.75 -8.04
N SER A 55 6.05 -10.57 -7.04
CA SER A 55 6.39 -11.98 -7.25
C SER A 55 5.19 -12.80 -7.73
N ALA A 56 4.04 -12.64 -7.09
CA ALA A 56 2.78 -13.26 -7.48
C ALA A 56 2.40 -12.91 -8.92
N LEU A 57 2.59 -11.64 -9.33
CA LEU A 57 2.39 -11.23 -10.73
C LEU A 57 3.31 -12.00 -11.68
N ARG A 58 4.61 -12.15 -11.35
CA ARG A 58 5.56 -12.89 -12.21
C ARG A 58 5.22 -14.38 -12.30
N ASN A 59 4.67 -14.95 -11.24
CA ASN A 59 4.32 -16.36 -11.15
C ASN A 59 2.95 -16.71 -11.77
N GLY A 60 2.17 -15.72 -12.20
CA GLY A 60 0.82 -15.96 -12.70
C GLY A 60 -0.26 -16.09 -11.63
N GLU A 61 0.05 -15.72 -10.39
CA GLU A 61 -0.84 -15.80 -9.24
C GLU A 61 -1.71 -14.53 -9.14
N TRP A 62 -2.56 -14.30 -10.14
CA TRP A 62 -3.28 -13.03 -10.32
C TRP A 62 -4.11 -12.61 -9.11
N LYS A 63 -4.84 -13.56 -8.49
CA LYS A 63 -5.65 -13.27 -7.31
C LYS A 63 -4.77 -12.82 -6.13
N ALA A 64 -3.63 -13.49 -5.91
CA ALA A 64 -2.71 -13.13 -4.84
C ALA A 64 -2.08 -11.76 -5.09
N ALA A 65 -1.59 -11.51 -6.31
CA ALA A 65 -1.03 -10.22 -6.71
C ALA A 65 -2.02 -9.06 -6.48
N THR A 66 -3.27 -9.22 -6.90
CA THR A 66 -4.33 -8.22 -6.72
C THR A 66 -4.67 -7.97 -5.25
N VAL A 67 -4.71 -9.02 -4.42
CA VAL A 67 -4.98 -8.89 -2.97
C VAL A 67 -3.84 -8.18 -2.27
N LEU A 68 -2.61 -8.64 -2.47
CA LEU A 68 -1.43 -8.08 -1.81
C LEU A 68 -1.19 -6.63 -2.22
N ALA A 69 -1.30 -6.30 -3.51
CA ALA A 69 -1.22 -4.90 -3.95
C ALA A 69 -2.35 -4.04 -3.37
N GLY A 70 -3.56 -4.58 -3.21
CA GLY A 70 -4.65 -3.90 -2.52
C GLY A 70 -4.38 -3.66 -1.03
N SER A 71 -3.73 -4.61 -0.34
CA SER A 71 -3.25 -4.46 1.04
C SER A 71 -2.21 -3.34 1.15
N VAL A 72 -1.27 -3.28 0.21
CA VAL A 72 -0.27 -2.19 0.12
C VAL A 72 -0.95 -0.83 -0.03
N CYS A 73 -1.94 -0.70 -0.92
CA CYS A 73 -2.70 0.55 -1.05
C CYS A 73 -3.35 0.96 0.27
N GLU A 74 -3.99 0.02 0.97
CA GLU A 74 -4.65 0.27 2.25
C GLU A 74 -3.67 0.74 3.32
N ALA A 75 -2.57 0.01 3.51
CA ALA A 75 -1.56 0.33 4.51
C ALA A 75 -0.88 1.68 4.27
N LEU A 76 -0.56 2.01 3.00
CA LEU A 76 0.00 3.31 2.64
C LEU A 76 -0.95 4.47 2.95
N LEU A 77 -2.24 4.32 2.65
CA LEU A 77 -3.23 5.36 2.91
C LEU A 77 -3.56 5.48 4.41
N LEU A 78 -3.64 4.36 5.12
CA LEU A 78 -3.80 4.31 6.58
C LEU A 78 -2.66 5.07 7.28
N TRP A 79 -1.42 4.89 6.82
CA TRP A 79 -0.27 5.62 7.31
C TRP A 79 -0.32 7.13 7.00
N ALA A 80 -0.71 7.47 5.77
CA ALA A 80 -0.60 8.83 5.26
C ALA A 80 -1.69 9.79 5.78
N ILE A 81 -2.94 9.31 5.88
CA ILE A 81 -4.09 10.17 6.20
C ILE A 81 -3.93 10.95 7.51
N PRO A 82 -3.50 10.33 8.64
CA PRO A 82 -3.32 11.05 9.90
C PRO A 82 -2.21 12.13 9.86
N LYS A 83 -1.35 12.11 8.84
CA LYS A 83 -0.22 13.05 8.68
C LYS A 83 -0.54 14.22 7.74
N ALA A 84 -1.69 14.19 7.08
CA ALA A 84 -2.12 15.27 6.21
C ALA A 84 -2.42 16.54 7.03
N LYS A 85 -2.09 17.71 6.47
CA LYS A 85 -2.28 19.01 7.13
C LYS A 85 -3.72 19.27 7.57
N ASP A 86 -4.68 19.01 6.68
CA ASP A 86 -6.10 19.26 6.90
C ASP A 86 -6.83 18.03 7.47
N TYR A 87 -6.09 17.11 8.09
CA TYR A 87 -6.67 15.93 8.71
C TYR A 87 -7.46 16.28 9.96
N ASP A 88 -8.77 16.05 9.90
CA ASP A 88 -9.64 16.03 11.08
C ASP A 88 -10.16 14.59 11.33
N PRO A 89 -9.85 13.98 12.49
CA PRO A 89 -10.42 12.70 12.91
C PRO A 89 -11.95 12.68 12.99
N GLN A 90 -12.61 13.80 13.31
CA GLN A 90 -14.07 13.90 13.46
C GLN A 90 -14.81 13.78 12.12
N GLU A 91 -14.11 14.03 11.01
CA GLU A 91 -14.66 13.87 9.67
C GLU A 91 -14.69 12.40 9.22
N ILE A 92 -14.01 11.50 9.94
CA ILE A 92 -14.09 10.07 9.67
C ILE A 92 -15.36 9.52 10.30
N LYS A 93 -16.34 9.22 9.44
CA LYS A 93 -17.63 8.67 9.84
C LYS A 93 -17.85 7.28 9.29
N ASP A 94 -18.44 6.41 10.10
CA ASP A 94 -18.95 5.12 9.67
C ASP A 94 -20.19 5.29 8.75
N PRO A 95 -20.68 4.22 8.09
CA PRO A 95 -21.91 4.29 7.28
C PRO A 95 -23.17 4.73 8.05
N ARG A 96 -23.12 4.78 9.38
CA ARG A 96 -24.20 5.21 10.28
C ARG A 96 -24.01 6.66 10.76
N GLY A 97 -22.95 7.35 10.33
CA GLY A 97 -22.64 8.73 10.67
C GLY A 97 -21.89 8.94 11.99
N ASN A 98 -21.45 7.87 12.67
CA ASN A 98 -20.70 7.96 13.92
C ASN A 98 -19.21 8.13 13.65
N CYS A 99 -18.50 8.86 14.51
CA CYS A 99 -17.04 8.94 14.44
C CYS A 99 -16.43 7.54 14.61
N CYS A 100 -15.54 7.14 13.71
CA CYS A 100 -14.84 5.86 13.80
C CYS A 100 -13.33 6.03 13.62
N ALA A 101 -12.56 5.07 14.15
CA ALA A 101 -11.13 5.05 13.95
C ALA A 101 -10.80 4.82 12.46
N PRO A 102 -9.71 5.42 11.94
CA PRO A 102 -9.29 5.23 10.54
C PRO A 102 -9.21 3.75 10.13
N GLU A 103 -8.73 2.89 11.03
CA GLU A 103 -8.58 1.44 10.84
C GLU A 103 -9.89 0.71 10.47
N ASN A 104 -11.04 1.28 10.81
CA ASN A 104 -12.34 0.69 10.51
C ASN A 104 -12.93 1.16 9.16
N LEU A 105 -12.21 2.00 8.43
CA LEU A 105 -12.65 2.46 7.11
C LEU A 105 -12.48 1.35 6.08
N GLU A 106 -13.48 1.21 5.21
CA GLU A 106 -13.30 0.41 4.00
C GLU A 106 -12.29 1.09 3.06
N LEU A 107 -11.57 0.31 2.26
CA LEU A 107 -10.61 0.83 1.28
C LEU A 107 -11.19 1.91 0.35
N ALA A 108 -12.50 1.87 0.06
CA ALA A 108 -13.19 2.93 -0.66
C ALA A 108 -13.06 4.29 0.03
N ALA A 109 -13.37 4.33 1.33
CA ALA A 109 -13.34 5.55 2.14
C ALA A 109 -11.91 6.06 2.32
N PHE A 110 -10.92 5.17 2.46
CA PHE A 110 -9.51 5.57 2.46
C PHE A 110 -9.11 6.29 1.17
N ILE A 111 -9.48 5.75 0.01
CA ILE A 111 -9.15 6.34 -1.30
C ILE A 111 -9.80 7.71 -1.46
N ASP A 112 -11.09 7.83 -1.16
CA ASP A 112 -11.82 9.09 -1.29
C ASP A 112 -11.30 10.14 -0.30
N ARG A 113 -11.00 9.74 0.94
CA ARG A 113 -10.45 10.65 1.96
C ARG A 113 -9.05 11.12 1.60
N ALA A 114 -8.17 10.23 1.14
CA ALA A 114 -6.83 10.61 0.71
C ALA A 114 -6.86 11.59 -0.48
N SER A 115 -7.81 11.42 -1.40
CA SER A 115 -7.99 12.37 -2.50
C SER A 115 -8.53 13.72 -2.01
N ALA A 116 -9.48 13.73 -1.07
CA ALA A 116 -10.02 14.96 -0.50
C ALA A 116 -8.96 15.75 0.28
N LEU A 117 -8.09 15.05 1.00
CA LEU A 117 -6.93 15.61 1.70
C LEU A 117 -5.76 15.93 0.77
N LYS A 118 -5.92 15.80 -0.56
CA LYS A 118 -4.89 16.08 -1.57
C LYS A 118 -3.57 15.29 -1.34
N ILE A 119 -3.64 14.12 -0.71
CA ILE A 119 -2.50 13.21 -0.52
C ILE A 119 -2.20 12.48 -1.83
N ILE A 120 -3.26 12.17 -2.58
CA ILE A 120 -3.19 11.52 -3.90
C ILE A 120 -3.91 12.37 -4.95
N THR A 121 -3.51 12.21 -6.21
CA THR A 121 -4.16 12.88 -7.34
C THR A 121 -5.48 12.20 -7.71
N THR A 122 -6.32 12.87 -8.49
CA THR A 122 -7.55 12.29 -9.04
C THR A 122 -7.27 11.06 -9.92
N GLY A 123 -6.19 11.08 -10.70
CA GLY A 123 -5.78 9.93 -11.52
C GLY A 123 -5.43 8.72 -10.65
N THR A 124 -4.65 8.92 -9.58
CA THR A 124 -4.33 7.87 -8.61
C THR A 124 -5.57 7.34 -7.91
N ARG A 125 -6.51 8.23 -7.53
CA ARG A 125 -7.80 7.86 -6.93
C ARG A 125 -8.59 6.92 -7.86
N ASP A 126 -8.70 7.25 -9.13
CA ASP A 126 -9.46 6.47 -10.11
C ASP A 126 -8.86 5.07 -10.32
N ILE A 127 -7.52 4.98 -10.42
CA ILE A 127 -6.82 3.69 -10.53
C ILE A 127 -6.98 2.88 -9.24
N ALA A 128 -6.89 3.51 -8.07
CA ALA A 128 -7.08 2.84 -6.78
C ALA A 128 -8.50 2.28 -6.62
N HIS A 129 -9.54 3.00 -7.05
CA HIS A 129 -10.91 2.45 -7.06
C HIS A 129 -11.06 1.27 -8.02
N ARG A 130 -10.40 1.29 -9.20
CA ARG A 130 -10.39 0.13 -10.10
C ARG A 130 -9.71 -1.06 -9.42
N ALA A 131 -8.54 -0.86 -8.80
CA ALA A 131 -7.84 -1.89 -8.04
C ALA A 131 -8.71 -2.48 -6.92
N ARG A 132 -9.41 -1.64 -6.15
CA ARG A 132 -10.38 -2.06 -5.13
C ARG A 132 -11.47 -2.96 -5.72
N ASN A 133 -12.03 -2.58 -6.86
CA ASN A 133 -13.08 -3.37 -7.51
C ASN A 133 -12.57 -4.76 -7.93
N TYR A 134 -11.31 -4.85 -8.38
CA TYR A 134 -10.68 -6.14 -8.67
C TYR A 134 -10.36 -6.94 -7.41
N ARG A 135 -9.87 -6.32 -6.33
CA ARG A 135 -9.69 -6.99 -5.03
C ARG A 135 -11.00 -7.61 -4.56
N ASN A 136 -12.12 -6.91 -4.74
CA ASN A 136 -13.44 -7.42 -4.35
C ASN A 136 -13.89 -8.67 -5.13
N LEU A 137 -13.22 -9.06 -6.23
CA LEU A 137 -13.45 -10.33 -6.92
C LEU A 137 -12.89 -11.55 -6.16
N ILE A 138 -12.17 -11.34 -5.06
CA ILE A 138 -11.75 -12.45 -4.18
C ILE A 138 -12.95 -13.16 -3.56
N HIS A 139 -14.06 -12.45 -3.38
CA HIS A 139 -15.31 -13.01 -2.91
C HIS A 139 -15.99 -13.78 -4.03
N ALA A 140 -16.09 -15.11 -3.88
CA ALA A 140 -16.64 -16.01 -4.90
C ALA A 140 -18.05 -15.60 -5.38
N GLY A 141 -18.91 -15.11 -4.47
CA GLY A 141 -20.25 -14.62 -4.82
C GLY A 141 -20.23 -13.40 -5.74
N ARG A 142 -19.22 -12.52 -5.61
CA ARG A 142 -19.07 -11.34 -6.45
C ARG A 142 -18.47 -11.68 -7.82
N ALA A 143 -17.44 -12.51 -7.86
CA ALA A 143 -16.88 -13.04 -9.09
C ALA A 143 -17.95 -13.73 -9.95
N ARG A 144 -18.77 -14.61 -9.32
CA ARG A 144 -19.88 -15.30 -10.00
C ARG A 144 -20.93 -14.34 -10.56
N ARG A 145 -21.32 -13.31 -9.81
CA ARG A 145 -22.33 -12.32 -10.23
C ARG A 145 -21.87 -11.45 -11.40
N LEU A 146 -20.59 -11.10 -11.41
CA LEU A 146 -20.01 -10.23 -12.45
C LEU A 146 -19.44 -11.03 -13.63
N ALA A 147 -19.44 -12.37 -13.55
CA ALA A 147 -18.79 -13.26 -14.50
C ALA A 147 -17.33 -12.83 -14.79
N GLN A 148 -16.62 -12.46 -13.74
CA GLN A 148 -15.28 -11.87 -13.83
C GLN A 148 -14.36 -12.45 -12.75
N ASP A 149 -13.16 -12.82 -13.15
CA ASP A 149 -12.09 -13.30 -12.27
C ASP A 149 -10.92 -12.32 -12.18
N CYS A 150 -10.04 -12.55 -11.20
CA CYS A 150 -8.75 -11.88 -11.21
C CYS A 150 -7.87 -12.46 -12.32
N ASP A 151 -7.42 -11.60 -13.22
CA ASP A 151 -6.55 -11.94 -14.33
C ASP A 151 -5.28 -11.07 -14.31
N ARG A 152 -4.44 -11.22 -15.34
CA ARG A 152 -3.22 -10.42 -15.49
C ARG A 152 -3.49 -8.91 -15.50
N ALA A 153 -4.59 -8.47 -16.11
CA ALA A 153 -4.93 -7.06 -16.21
C ALA A 153 -5.31 -6.49 -14.84
N SER A 154 -6.07 -7.25 -14.05
CA SER A 154 -6.47 -6.86 -12.70
C SER A 154 -5.26 -6.76 -11.76
N ALA A 155 -4.32 -7.71 -11.86
CA ALA A 155 -3.07 -7.72 -11.09
C ALA A 155 -2.17 -6.53 -11.45
N LEU A 156 -2.01 -6.24 -12.74
CA LEU A 156 -1.25 -5.06 -13.21
C LEU A 156 -1.89 -3.76 -12.73
N ALA A 157 -3.21 -3.64 -12.80
CA ALA A 157 -3.93 -2.45 -12.34
C ALA A 157 -3.76 -2.24 -10.83
N ALA A 158 -3.78 -3.31 -10.04
CA ALA A 158 -3.58 -3.22 -8.59
C ALA A 158 -2.15 -2.78 -8.23
N LEU A 159 -1.12 -3.35 -8.88
CA LEU A 159 0.26 -2.91 -8.68
C LEU A 159 0.47 -1.46 -9.15
N ALA A 160 -0.15 -1.07 -10.27
CA ALA A 160 -0.12 0.31 -10.74
C ALA A 160 -0.75 1.27 -9.72
N ALA A 161 -1.82 0.88 -9.03
CA ALA A 161 -2.41 1.67 -7.96
C ALA A 161 -1.43 1.88 -6.80
N ALA A 162 -0.83 0.79 -6.29
CA ALA A 162 0.15 0.85 -5.20
C ALA A 162 1.33 1.76 -5.54
N GLU A 163 1.95 1.55 -6.71
CA GLU A 163 3.07 2.38 -7.18
C GLU A 163 2.67 3.85 -7.41
N SER A 164 1.44 4.12 -7.84
CA SER A 164 0.96 5.50 -8.03
C SER A 164 0.77 6.22 -6.69
N ILE A 165 0.25 5.53 -5.68
CA ILE A 165 0.16 6.06 -4.31
C ILE A 165 1.57 6.33 -3.78
N ILE A 166 2.52 5.38 -3.92
CA ILE A 166 3.92 5.57 -3.49
C ILE A 166 4.54 6.81 -4.14
N ARG A 167 4.35 7.01 -5.45
CA ARG A 167 4.85 8.21 -6.14
C ARG A 167 4.24 9.49 -5.57
N ASN A 168 2.93 9.52 -5.33
CA ASN A 168 2.27 10.70 -4.75
C ASN A 168 2.75 10.97 -3.31
N LEU A 169 2.85 9.95 -2.47
CA LEU A 169 3.34 10.10 -1.10
C LEU A 169 4.78 10.59 -1.04
N LYS A 170 5.64 10.10 -1.93
CA LYS A 170 7.00 10.62 -2.08
C LYS A 170 6.99 12.12 -2.42
N MET A 171 6.24 12.51 -3.45
CA MET A 171 6.09 13.92 -3.86
C MET A 171 5.51 14.81 -2.75
N ALA A 172 4.56 14.29 -1.98
CA ALA A 172 3.93 14.99 -0.87
C ALA A 172 4.85 15.11 0.35
N SER A 173 5.71 14.11 0.59
CA SER A 173 6.70 14.15 1.69
C SER A 173 7.84 15.13 1.42
N GLU A 174 8.14 15.36 0.14
CA GLU A 174 9.13 16.35 -0.31
C GLU A 174 8.56 17.78 -0.30
N ALA A 175 7.23 17.91 -0.29
CA ALA A 175 6.56 19.20 -0.11
C ALA A 175 6.54 19.60 1.37
N ALA A 176 6.92 20.84 1.69
CA ALA A 176 7.00 21.35 3.06
C ALA A 176 5.62 21.50 3.78
N ASP A 177 4.55 20.94 3.23
CA ASP A 177 3.15 21.21 3.60
C ASP A 177 2.41 19.95 4.05
N GLY A 178 2.93 19.29 5.09
CA GLY A 178 2.20 18.25 5.85
C GLY A 178 1.61 17.14 5.00
N LEU A 179 2.47 16.39 4.27
CA LEU A 179 2.14 15.25 3.41
C LEU A 179 0.97 15.52 2.42
N THR A 180 0.86 16.77 1.98
CA THR A 180 -0.17 17.21 1.03
C THR A 180 0.49 17.61 -0.29
N LEU A 181 -0.12 17.23 -1.42
CA LEU A 181 0.33 17.69 -2.73
C LEU A 181 -0.04 19.16 -2.94
N THR A 182 0.89 19.91 -3.53
CA THR A 182 0.64 21.28 -3.99
C THR A 182 -0.32 21.31 -5.17
N ASP A 183 -1.03 22.42 -5.37
CA ASP A 183 -1.96 22.57 -6.49
C ASP A 183 -1.27 22.40 -7.87
N ALA A 184 0.02 22.77 -7.97
CA ALA A 184 0.82 22.53 -9.17
C ALA A 184 1.04 21.04 -9.47
N GLN A 185 1.31 20.23 -8.43
CA GLN A 185 1.48 18.77 -8.56
C GLN A 185 0.16 18.10 -8.95
N LEU A 186 -0.97 18.55 -8.39
CA LEU A 186 -2.30 18.05 -8.75
C LEU A 186 -2.66 18.39 -10.22
N ALA A 187 -2.36 19.61 -10.67
CA ALA A 187 -2.63 20.06 -12.04
C ALA A 187 -1.78 19.34 -13.10
N SER A 188 -0.54 18.96 -12.77
CA SER A 188 0.34 18.22 -13.68
C SER A 188 -0.21 16.83 -14.03
N ASP A 189 -0.90 16.16 -13.10
CA ASP A 189 -1.53 14.85 -13.36
C ASP A 189 -2.78 15.02 -14.25
N ALA A 190 -3.64 15.98 -13.95
CA ALA A 190 -4.83 16.26 -14.74
C ALA A 190 -4.51 16.63 -16.20
N SER A 191 -3.42 17.38 -16.42
CA SER A 191 -2.98 17.81 -17.75
C SER A 191 -2.32 16.72 -18.59
N GLN A 192 -1.78 15.65 -17.98
CA GLN A 192 -1.27 14.48 -18.72
C GLN A 192 -2.38 13.73 -19.49
N TYR A 193 -3.63 13.82 -19.03
CA TYR A 193 -4.78 13.16 -19.65
C TYR A 193 -5.69 14.10 -20.45
N ALA A 194 -5.52 15.42 -20.32
CA ALA A 194 -6.33 16.43 -21.00
C ALA A 194 -5.77 16.88 -22.36
N LYS A 195 -4.53 16.50 -22.72
CA LYS A 195 -3.98 16.76 -24.06
C LYS A 195 -4.59 15.80 -25.08
N LYS A 196 -5.73 16.19 -25.65
CA LYS A 196 -6.25 15.72 -26.95
C LYS A 196 -6.42 16.91 -27.87
#